data_AF-A0A961CI69-F1
#
_entry.id   AF-A0A961CI69-F1
#
_cell.length_a   1.000
_cell.length_b   1.000
_cell.length_c   1.000
_cell.angle_alpha   90.00
_cell.angle_beta   90.00
_cell.angle_gamma   90.00
#
_symmetry.space_group_name_H-M   'P 1'
#
loop_
_entity.id
_entity.type
_entity.pdbx_description
1 polymer ?
#
loop_
_entity_poly.entity_id
_entity_poly.type
_entity_poly.pdbx_seq_one_letter_code
_entity_poly.pdbx_strand_id
1 'polypeptide(L)' 'APNRAAWEGLAAFDRPFLTAFSDKDPITAGNDRHLRERIAGAAGQPHTTIVGGGHFLQEDEGEQLAGVVVDFIAATPR' A
#
# COMPACT_ATOMS: atom_id res chain seq x y z
N ALA A 1 -1.93 1.63 -25.18
CA ALA A 1 -0.66 1.68 -24.42
C ALA A 1 -0.88 0.95 -23.10
N PRO A 2 -0.12 -0.11 -22.82
CA PRO A 2 -0.42 -1.13 -21.79
C PRO A 2 -0.72 -0.57 -20.38
N ASN A 3 -0.08 0.54 -19.99
CA ASN A 3 -0.31 1.15 -18.68
C ASN A 3 -1.76 1.56 -18.43
N ARG A 4 -2.50 2.00 -19.48
CA ARG A 4 -3.91 2.37 -19.32
C ARG A 4 -4.80 1.16 -19.06
N ALA A 5 -4.54 0.05 -19.76
CA ALA A 5 -5.28 -1.20 -19.55
C ALA A 5 -5.00 -1.81 -18.17
N ALA A 6 -3.75 -1.72 -17.68
CA ALA A 6 -3.43 -2.13 -16.32
C ALA A 6 -4.20 -1.32 -15.27
N TRP A 7 -4.37 -0.01 -15.49
CA TRP A 7 -5.15 0.85 -14.59
C TRP A 7 -6.63 0.48 -14.53
N GLU A 8 -7.23 0.04 -15.64
CA GLU A 8 -8.61 -0.47 -15.64
C GLU A 8 -8.74 -1.72 -14.75
N GLY A 9 -7.79 -2.66 -14.85
CA GLY A 9 -7.75 -3.84 -14.00
C GLY A 9 -7.50 -3.52 -12.52
N LEU A 10 -6.58 -2.60 -12.22
CA LEU A 10 -6.33 -2.13 -10.84
C LEU A 10 -7.54 -1.42 -10.25
N ALA A 11 -8.26 -0.62 -11.03
CA ALA A 11 -9.45 0.06 -10.56
C ALA A 11 -10.56 -0.92 -10.17
N ALA A 12 -10.73 -1.99 -10.96
CA ALA A 12 -11.69 -3.05 -10.70
C ALA A 12 -11.24 -4.09 -9.65
N PHE A 13 -10.01 -4.00 -9.14
CA PHE A 13 -9.49 -4.93 -8.15
C PHE A 13 -10.19 -4.71 -6.80
N ASP A 14 -11.01 -5.67 -6.40
CA ASP A 14 -11.93 -5.59 -5.25
C ASP A 14 -11.48 -6.39 -4.01
N ARG A 15 -10.43 -7.20 -4.15
CA ARG A 15 -9.81 -7.93 -3.03
C ARG A 15 -9.02 -6.97 -2.13
N PRO A 16 -8.80 -7.30 -0.84
CA PRO A 16 -8.11 -6.42 0.08
C PRO A 16 -6.79 -5.87 -0.47
N PHE A 17 -6.66 -4.53 -0.47
CA PHE A 17 -5.48 -3.80 -0.94
C PHE A 17 -5.00 -2.81 0.11
N LEU A 18 -3.78 -2.97 0.61
CA LEU A 18 -3.20 -2.12 1.64
C LEU A 18 -2.14 -1.19 1.05
N THR A 19 -2.00 0.01 1.63
CA THR A 19 -0.85 0.89 1.41
C THR A 19 -0.14 1.08 2.74
N ALA A 20 1.18 0.94 2.73
CA ALA A 20 2.08 1.04 3.88
C ALA A 20 3.37 1.76 3.44
N PHE A 21 3.23 2.97 2.90
CA PHE A 21 4.35 3.80 2.43
C PHE A 21 5.12 4.38 3.62
N SER A 22 6.36 4.81 3.40
CA SER A 22 7.19 5.42 4.44
C SER A 22 7.13 6.95 4.46
N ASP A 23 7.49 7.57 5.58
CA ASP A 23 7.39 9.02 5.79
C ASP A 23 8.60 9.83 5.26
N LYS A 24 9.71 9.17 4.90
CA LYS A 24 10.93 9.84 4.41
C LYS A 24 11.30 9.50 2.96
N ASP A 25 10.35 9.03 2.16
CA ASP A 25 10.54 8.85 0.72
C ASP A 25 9.90 9.98 -0.12
N PRO A 26 10.66 11.03 -0.50
CA PRO A 26 10.11 12.10 -1.33
C PRO A 26 9.82 11.67 -2.78
N ILE A 27 10.35 10.54 -3.25
CA ILE A 27 10.14 10.07 -4.64
C ILE A 27 8.70 9.56 -4.81
N THR A 28 8.17 8.89 -3.78
CA THR A 28 6.84 8.26 -3.85
C THR A 28 5.79 8.91 -2.94
N ALA A 29 6.17 9.94 -2.18
CA ALA A 29 5.29 10.69 -1.30
C ALA A 29 3.97 11.10 -1.99
N GLY A 30 2.84 10.75 -1.36
CA GLY A 30 1.49 11.07 -1.83
C GLY A 30 0.89 10.09 -2.86
N ASN A 31 1.66 9.12 -3.37
CA ASN A 31 1.13 8.10 -4.27
C ASN A 31 0.19 7.11 -3.57
N ASP A 32 0.33 6.94 -2.25
CA ASP A 32 -0.57 6.13 -1.42
C ASP A 32 -2.02 6.60 -1.56
N ARG A 33 -2.27 7.91 -1.47
CA ARG A 33 -3.60 8.50 -1.64
C ARG A 33 -4.17 8.19 -3.02
N HIS A 34 -3.35 8.33 -4.06
CA HIS A 34 -3.77 8.07 -5.44
C HIS A 34 -4.23 6.62 -5.65
N LEU A 35 -3.50 5.67 -5.06
CA LEU A 35 -3.85 4.25 -5.12
C LEU A 35 -5.14 3.97 -4.36
N ARG A 36 -5.26 4.51 -3.14
CA ARG A 36 -6.43 4.32 -2.27
C ARG A 36 -7.73 4.85 -2.87
N GLU A 37 -7.67 5.98 -3.57
CA GLU A 37 -8.84 6.60 -4.21
C GLU A 37 -9.31 5.84 -5.46
N ARG A 38 -8.45 5.03 -6.09
CA ARG A 38 -8.72 4.43 -7.40
C ARG A 38 -8.91 2.92 -7.39
N ILE A 39 -8.37 2.21 -6.40
CA ILE A 39 -8.44 0.75 -6.31
C ILE A 39 -9.59 0.37 -5.37
N ALA A 40 -10.60 -0.32 -5.87
CA ALA A 40 -11.81 -0.64 -5.10
C ALA A 40 -11.51 -1.37 -3.77
N GLY A 41 -10.61 -2.35 -3.80
CA GLY A 41 -10.21 -3.16 -2.66
C GLY A 41 -9.42 -2.42 -1.57
N ALA A 42 -9.04 -1.15 -1.82
CA ALA A 42 -8.41 -0.31 -0.81
C ALA A 42 -9.42 0.29 0.17
N ALA A 43 -10.70 0.39 -0.21
CA ALA A 43 -11.72 1.00 0.64
C ALA A 43 -11.83 0.26 1.99
N GLY A 44 -11.75 1.02 3.09
CA GLY A 44 -11.91 0.50 4.45
C GLY A 44 -10.72 -0.31 5.00
N GLN A 45 -9.62 -0.44 4.25
CA GLN A 45 -8.43 -1.14 4.75
C GLN A 45 -7.62 -0.28 5.72
N PRO A 46 -6.91 -0.88 6.69
CA PRO A 46 -6.17 -0.16 7.73
C PRO A 46 -4.83 0.40 7.20
N HIS A 47 -4.89 1.28 6.19
CA HIS A 47 -3.70 1.92 5.62
C HIS A 47 -2.89 2.64 6.69
N THR A 48 -1.57 2.59 6.56
CA THR A 48 -0.66 3.20 7.54
C THR A 48 0.53 3.84 6.83
N THR A 49 1.29 4.62 7.60
CA THR A 49 2.60 5.13 7.19
C THR A 49 3.66 4.48 8.07
N ILE A 50 4.66 3.89 7.44
CA ILE A 50 5.85 3.35 8.10
C ILE A 50 6.72 4.54 8.53
N VAL A 51 6.85 4.73 9.84
CA VAL A 51 7.56 5.88 10.40
C VAL A 51 9.02 5.52 10.55
N GLY A 52 9.91 6.37 10.04
CA GLY A 52 11.35 6.19 10.20
C GLY A 52 12.07 5.78 8.91
N GLY A 53 11.36 5.11 8.01
CA GLY A 53 11.91 4.55 6.76
C GLY A 53 12.02 5.55 5.61
N GLY A 54 13.07 5.41 4.80
CA GLY A 54 13.28 6.12 3.54
C GLY A 54 12.69 5.38 2.34
N HIS A 55 13.30 5.57 1.16
CA HIS A 55 12.88 4.90 -0.08
C HIS A 55 13.04 3.37 -0.01
N PHE A 56 14.09 2.90 0.66
CA PHE A 56 14.33 1.49 0.91
C PHE A 56 13.78 1.08 2.28
N LEU A 57 12.50 1.36 2.53
CA LEU A 57 11.86 1.17 3.85
C LEU A 57 12.03 -0.23 4.45
N GLN A 58 12.21 -1.27 3.64
CA GLN A 58 12.49 -2.62 4.14
C GLN A 58 13.86 -2.77 4.82
N GLU A 59 14.83 -1.92 4.48
CA GLU A 59 16.16 -1.89 5.12
C GLU A 59 16.14 -1.05 6.40
N ASP A 60 15.34 0.01 6.43
CA ASP A 60 15.25 0.92 7.58
C ASP A 60 14.31 0.41 8.68
N GLU A 61 13.13 -0.10 8.29
CA GLU A 61 12.01 -0.42 9.18
C GLU A 61 11.35 -1.76 8.78
N GLY A 62 12.18 -2.76 8.45
CA GLY A 62 11.74 -4.06 7.95
C GLY A 62 10.79 -4.81 8.90
N GLU A 63 11.08 -4.82 10.20
CA GLU A 63 10.23 -5.45 11.21
C GLU A 63 8.87 -4.75 11.32
N GLN A 64 8.83 -3.41 11.24
CA GLN A 64 7.58 -2.66 11.28
C GLN A 64 6.72 -2.98 10.03
N LEU A 65 7.34 -2.97 8.84
CA LEU A 65 6.65 -3.37 7.61
C LEU A 65 6.13 -4.80 7.69
N ALA A 66 6.93 -5.73 8.20
CA ALA A 66 6.53 -7.13 8.36
C ALA A 66 5.33 -7.28 9.31
N GLY A 67 5.34 -6.56 10.44
CA GLY A 67 4.21 -6.53 11.37
C GLY A 67 2.91 -6.09 10.71
N VAL A 68 2.96 -5.00 9.94
CA VAL A 68 1.80 -4.49 9.17
C VAL A 68 1.27 -5.54 8.19
N VAL A 69 2.15 -6.27 7.49
CA VAL A 69 1.74 -7.32 6.55
C VAL A 69 1.09 -8.51 7.28
N VAL A 70 1.66 -8.95 8.41
CA VAL A 70 1.10 -10.04 9.22
C VAL A 70 -0.29 -9.69 9.74
N ASP A 71 -0.44 -8.49 10.30
CA ASP A 71 -1.72 -7.99 10.80
C ASP A 71 -2.77 -7.90 9.68
N PHE A 72 -2.36 -7.44 8.50
CA PHE A 72 -3.24 -7.35 7.35
C PHE A 72 -3.75 -8.72 6.89
N ILE A 73 -2.86 -9.72 6.82
CA ILE A 73 -3.24 -11.10 6.46
C ILE A 73 -4.21 -11.66 7.50
N ALA A 74 -3.94 -11.43 8.80
CA ALA A 74 -4.81 -11.91 9.87
C ALA A 74 -6.21 -11.26 9.83
N ALA A 75 -6.28 -9.97 9.48
CA ALA A 75 -7.53 -9.22 9.34
C ALA A 75 -8.31 -9.53 8.04
N THR A 76 -7.68 -10.21 7.07
CA THR A 76 -8.27 -10.50 5.75
C THR A 76 -8.25 -12.01 5.42
N PRO A 77 -8.91 -12.85 6.23
CA PRO A 77 -8.96 -14.29 5.98
C PRO A 77 -9.64 -14.59 4.64
N ARG A 78 -9.19 -15.67 3.98
CA ARG A 78 -9.73 -16.14 2.70
C ARG A 78 -11.14 -16.68 2.81
#